data_AF-A0A402D363-F1
#
_entry.id   AF-A0A402D363-F1
#
_cell.length_a   1.000
_cell.length_b   1.000
_cell.length_c   1.000
_cell.angle_alpha   90.00
_cell.angle_beta   90.00
_cell.angle_gamma   90.00
#
_symmetry.space_group_name_H-M   'P 1'
#
loop_
_entity.id
_entity.type
_entity.pdbx_description
1 polymer ?
#
loop_
_entity_poly.entity_id
_entity_poly.type
_entity_poly.pdbx_seq_one_letter_code
_entity_poly.pdbx_strand_id
1 'polypeptide(L)'
;MIWLALASGLLGFAAIWFTPGAHIPIADASYLSLAALAGIDSLIGGVRAGSEGKFRGSIFVSGFVVNTMLAAFLAYLGDRLGQNLSLALFVVLGGRIFVNLSITRRQWLDHRADLSSTRRAAQLAAKSPQYAGDPSMDGEHGGGAARE
;
A
#
# COMPACT_ATOMS: atom_id res chain seq x y z
N MET A 1 -2.20 4.18 13.64
CA MET A 1 -0.99 3.67 12.96
C MET A 1 -0.75 4.32 11.59
N ILE A 2 -1.80 4.66 10.82
CA ILE A 2 -1.68 5.43 9.55
C ILE A 2 -0.95 6.78 9.72
N TRP A 3 -1.04 7.36 10.93
CA TRP A 3 -0.32 8.57 11.31
C TRP A 3 1.19 8.48 11.18
N LEU A 4 1.82 7.30 11.32
CA LEU A 4 3.28 7.17 11.16
C LEU A 4 3.70 7.31 9.70
N ALA A 5 2.93 6.73 8.77
CA ALA A 5 3.16 6.89 7.34
C ALA A 5 2.93 8.35 6.91
N LEU A 6 1.82 8.95 7.37
CA LEU A 6 1.55 10.37 7.11
C LEU A 6 2.64 11.28 7.71
N ALA A 7 3.09 10.99 8.93
CA ALA A 7 4.13 11.75 9.61
C ALA A 7 5.48 11.65 8.89
N SER A 8 5.88 10.48 8.39
CA SER A 8 7.15 10.35 7.65
C SER A 8 7.14 11.10 6.32
N GLY A 9 6.00 11.08 5.60
CA GLY A 9 5.83 11.89 4.39
C GLY A 9 5.85 13.39 4.68
N LEU A 10 5.15 13.80 5.74
CA LEU A 10 5.08 15.19 6.16
C LEU A 10 6.43 15.71 6.66
N LEU A 11 7.18 14.91 7.42
CA LEU A 11 8.54 15.25 7.87
C LEU A 11 9.49 15.44 6.69
N GLY A 12 9.46 14.54 5.70
CA GLY A 12 10.29 14.67 4.50
C GLY A 12 9.94 15.93 3.70
N PHE A 13 8.64 16.21 3.52
CA PHE A 13 8.18 17.44 2.87
C PHE A 13 8.58 18.69 3.65
N ALA A 14 8.36 18.71 4.97
CA ALA A 14 8.69 19.83 5.84
C ALA A 14 10.19 20.13 5.85
N ALA A 15 11.04 19.10 5.90
CA ALA A 15 12.49 19.27 5.85
C ALA A 15 12.93 20.03 4.58
N ILE A 16 12.32 19.73 3.43
CA ILE A 16 12.62 20.42 2.17
C ILE A 16 12.00 21.82 2.17
N TRP A 17 10.73 21.94 2.56
CA TRP A 17 9.97 23.20 2.53
C TRP A 17 10.55 24.29 3.43
N PHE A 18 11.05 23.93 4.61
CA PHE A 18 11.61 24.88 5.58
C PHE A 18 13.09 25.23 5.32
N THR A 19 13.73 24.67 4.30
CA THR A 19 15.12 25.01 3.95
C THR A 19 15.15 26.28 3.07
N PRO A 20 15.51 27.46 3.59
CA PRO A 20 15.46 28.71 2.84
C PRO A 20 16.56 28.73 1.78
N GLY A 21 16.24 29.12 0.53
CA GLY A 21 17.20 29.13 -0.58
C GLY A 21 17.40 27.78 -1.28
N ALA A 22 16.55 26.79 -1.01
CA ALA A 22 16.52 25.52 -1.73
C ALA A 22 15.97 25.70 -3.16
N HIS A 23 16.72 26.38 -4.02
CA HIS A 23 16.52 26.30 -5.46
C HIS A 23 17.11 24.96 -5.90
N ILE A 24 16.26 23.95 -6.08
CA ILE A 24 16.72 22.68 -6.64
C ILE A 24 17.11 22.96 -8.08
N PRO A 25 18.40 22.84 -8.46
CA PRO A 25 18.80 23.00 -9.84
C PRO A 25 17.99 22.03 -10.71
N ILE A 26 17.61 22.44 -11.92
CA ILE A 26 16.80 21.59 -12.82
C ILE A 26 17.47 20.22 -13.04
N ALA A 27 18.80 20.16 -13.00
CA ALA A 27 19.58 18.92 -13.09
C ALA A 27 19.30 17.93 -11.94
N ASP A 28 19.02 18.40 -10.72
CA ASP A 28 18.81 17.56 -9.54
C ASP A 28 17.33 17.24 -9.31
N ALA A 29 16.42 17.89 -10.05
CA ALA A 29 14.99 17.73 -9.89
C ALA A 29 14.51 16.29 -10.15
N SER A 30 15.18 15.57 -11.06
CA SER A 30 14.89 14.16 -11.36
C SER A 30 15.17 13.26 -10.15
N TYR A 31 16.29 13.48 -9.45
CA TYR A 31 16.69 12.67 -8.28
C TYR A 31 15.68 12.83 -7.15
N LEU A 32 15.29 14.06 -6.86
CA LEU A 32 14.30 14.34 -5.82
C LEU A 32 12.93 13.78 -6.20
N SER A 33 12.53 13.91 -7.47
CA SER A 33 11.25 13.38 -7.96
C SER A 33 11.17 11.85 -7.80
N LEU A 34 12.25 11.14 -8.15
CA LEU A 34 12.31 9.68 -8.02
C LEU A 34 12.39 9.24 -6.56
N ALA A 35 13.13 9.97 -5.72
CA ALA A 35 13.11 9.76 -4.28
C ALA A 35 11.68 9.90 -3.74
N ALA A 36 11.02 11.03 -4.01
CA ALA A 36 9.65 11.29 -3.56
C ALA A 36 8.69 10.19 -4.04
N LEU A 37 8.82 9.74 -5.29
CA LEU A 37 8.02 8.66 -5.85
C LEU A 37 8.23 7.34 -5.10
N ALA A 38 9.48 6.97 -4.78
CA ALA A 38 9.78 5.79 -3.97
C ALA A 38 9.26 5.90 -2.52
N GLY A 39 9.23 7.12 -1.99
CA GLY A 39 8.60 7.44 -0.71
C GLY A 39 7.10 7.17 -0.75
N ILE A 40 6.40 7.64 -1.79
CA ILE A 40 4.97 7.40 -2.01
C ILE A 40 4.68 5.90 -2.15
N ASP A 41 5.49 5.15 -2.91
CA ASP A 41 5.34 3.69 -3.00
C ASP A 41 5.40 3.02 -1.62
N SER A 42 6.36 3.44 -0.79
CA SER A 42 6.52 2.92 0.56
C SER A 42 5.33 3.30 1.46
N LEU A 43 4.75 4.49 1.30
CA LEU A 43 3.52 4.90 2.02
C LEU A 43 2.34 4.00 1.66
N ILE A 44 2.11 3.74 0.38
CA ILE A 44 1.03 2.86 -0.09
C ILE A 44 1.26 1.44 0.41
N GLY A 45 2.50 0.94 0.35
CA GLY A 45 2.87 -0.36 0.93
C GLY A 45 2.61 -0.42 2.44
N GLY A 46 2.86 0.68 3.17
CA GLY A 46 2.54 0.81 4.58
C GLY A 46 1.04 0.75 4.87
N VAL A 47 0.22 1.44 4.07
CA VAL A 47 -1.25 1.37 4.16
C VAL A 47 -1.73 -0.07 3.95
N ARG A 48 -1.20 -0.77 2.93
CA ARG A 48 -1.49 -2.19 2.66
C ARG A 48 -1.13 -3.09 3.85
N ALA A 49 0.07 -2.94 4.40
CA ALA A 49 0.50 -3.71 5.57
C ALA A 49 -0.38 -3.41 6.79
N GLY A 50 -0.88 -2.17 6.92
CA GLY A 50 -1.86 -1.78 7.93
C GLY A 50 -3.21 -2.47 7.77
N SER A 51 -3.76 -2.53 6.55
CA SER A 51 -5.03 -3.22 6.29
C SER A 51 -4.94 -4.74 6.47
N GLU A 52 -3.76 -5.33 6.30
CA GLU A 52 -3.51 -6.75 6.55
C GLU A 52 -3.20 -7.08 8.03
N GLY A 53 -3.12 -6.08 8.91
CA GLY A 53 -2.70 -6.29 10.31
C GLY A 53 -1.23 -6.69 10.48
N LYS A 54 -0.41 -6.55 9.42
CA LYS A 54 1.01 -6.97 9.38
C LYS A 54 1.97 -5.78 9.44
N PHE A 55 1.50 -4.59 9.82
CA PHE A 55 2.34 -3.40 9.84
C PHE A 55 3.42 -3.48 10.92
N ARG A 56 4.69 -3.43 10.50
CA ARG A 56 5.85 -3.33 11.38
C ARG A 56 6.58 -2.02 11.10
N GLY A 57 6.56 -1.10 12.07
CA GLY A 57 7.10 0.25 11.89
C GLY A 57 8.59 0.27 11.52
N SER A 58 9.40 -0.63 12.09
CA SER A 58 10.82 -0.75 11.73
C SER A 58 11.03 -1.09 10.25
N ILE A 59 10.26 -2.05 9.71
CA ILE A 59 10.32 -2.44 8.30
C ILE A 59 9.84 -1.30 7.39
N PHE A 60 8.78 -0.61 7.80
CA PHE A 60 8.27 0.54 7.05
C PHE A 60 9.31 1.66 6.99
N VAL A 61 9.89 2.08 8.12
CA VAL A 61 10.88 3.17 8.16
C VAL A 61 12.16 2.79 7.41
N SER A 62 12.66 1.56 7.62
CA SER A 62 13.84 1.10 6.89
C SER A 62 13.56 1.04 5.39
N GLY A 63 12.41 0.52 4.98
CA GLY A 63 11.99 0.47 3.58
C GLY A 63 11.83 1.86 2.97
N PHE A 64 11.17 2.78 3.68
CA PHE A 64 10.96 4.15 3.22
C PHE A 64 12.30 4.83 2.94
N VAL A 65 13.23 4.83 3.91
CA VAL A 65 14.53 5.50 3.80
C VAL A 65 15.42 4.83 2.75
N VAL A 66 15.56 3.50 2.79
CA VAL A 66 16.41 2.78 1.85
C VAL A 66 15.88 2.92 0.42
N ASN A 67 14.56 2.85 0.19
CA ASN A 67 13.98 2.98 -1.14
C ASN A 67 14.11 4.40 -1.71
N THR A 68 13.87 5.45 -0.90
CA THR A 68 14.07 6.86 -1.34
C THR A 68 15.52 7.11 -1.70
N MET A 69 16.45 6.73 -0.82
CA MET A 69 17.89 6.90 -1.06
C MET A 69 18.35 6.10 -2.27
N LEU A 70 17.89 4.86 -2.43
CA LEU A 70 18.25 4.02 -3.56
C LEU A 70 17.73 4.60 -4.89
N ALA A 71 16.50 5.11 -4.92
CA ALA A 71 15.94 5.74 -6.12
C ALA A 71 16.74 6.99 -6.53
N ALA A 72 17.06 7.87 -5.57
CA ALA A 72 17.91 9.03 -5.81
C ALA A 72 19.32 8.62 -6.29
N PHE A 73 19.91 7.63 -5.63
CA PHE A 73 21.24 7.13 -5.94
C PHE A 73 21.31 6.50 -7.34
N LEU A 74 20.33 5.69 -7.73
CA LEU A 74 20.29 5.08 -9.05
C LEU A 74 20.08 6.12 -10.16
N ALA A 75 19.28 7.15 -9.90
CA ALA A 75 19.09 8.26 -10.83
C ALA A 75 20.39 9.05 -11.02
N TYR A 76 21.06 9.38 -9.92
CA TYR A 76 22.39 10.00 -9.94
C TYR A 76 23.42 9.14 -10.66
N LEU A 77 23.43 7.83 -10.40
CA LEU A 77 24.35 6.90 -11.05
C LEU A 77 24.09 6.82 -12.56
N GLY A 78 22.82 6.84 -12.99
CA GLY A 78 22.48 6.88 -14.40
C GLY A 78 23.09 8.08 -15.11
N ASP A 79 22.91 9.26 -14.53
CA ASP A 79 23.48 10.49 -15.10
C ASP A 79 25.01 10.44 -15.15
N ARG A 80 25.67 9.85 -14.14
CA ARG A 80 27.13 9.64 -14.14
C ARG A 80 27.61 8.63 -15.18
N LEU A 81 26.79 7.64 -15.52
CA LEU A 81 27.05 6.68 -16.58
C LEU A 81 26.70 7.21 -17.98
N GLY A 82 26.17 8.44 -18.07
CA GLY A 82 25.70 9.03 -19.33
C GLY A 82 24.43 8.36 -19.87
N GLN A 83 23.66 7.68 -19.02
CA GLN A 83 22.44 6.95 -19.38
C GLN A 83 21.23 7.53 -18.63
N ASN A 84 20.12 7.73 -19.33
CA ASN A 84 18.89 8.22 -18.70
C ASN A 84 18.15 7.08 -17.99
N LEU A 85 18.65 6.66 -16.82
CA LEU A 85 17.99 5.66 -15.97
C LEU A 85 16.69 6.20 -15.34
N SER A 86 16.50 7.52 -15.32
CA SER A 86 15.33 8.14 -14.70
C SER A 86 14.03 7.59 -15.28
N LEU A 87 13.94 7.41 -16.61
CA LEU A 87 12.74 6.84 -17.24
C LEU A 87 12.48 5.39 -16.81
N ALA A 88 13.52 4.56 -16.74
CA ALA A 88 13.40 3.18 -16.27
C ALA A 88 12.93 3.14 -14.81
N LEU A 89 13.46 4.04 -13.96
CA LEU A 89 13.05 4.16 -12.57
C LEU A 89 11.60 4.62 -12.43
N PHE A 90 11.14 5.58 -13.24
CA PHE A 90 9.72 5.96 -13.27
C PHE A 90 8.81 4.78 -13.60
N VAL A 91 9.17 3.96 -14.58
CA VAL A 91 8.38 2.78 -14.95
C VAL A 91 8.36 1.74 -13.82
N VAL A 92 9.50 1.43 -13.22
CA VAL A 92 9.58 0.43 -12.14
C VAL A 92 8.86 0.90 -10.88
N LEU A 93 9.12 2.14 -10.43
CA LEU A 93 8.47 2.71 -9.25
C LEU A 93 6.98 2.92 -9.48
N GLY A 94 6.59 3.45 -10.64
CA GLY A 94 5.20 3.62 -11.03
C GLY A 94 4.44 2.29 -11.09
N GLY A 95 5.06 1.26 -11.68
CA GLY A 95 4.51 -0.10 -11.70
C GLY A 95 4.26 -0.66 -10.30
N ARG A 96 5.22 -0.49 -9.38
CA ARG A 96 5.07 -0.89 -7.97
C ARG A 96 3.91 -0.18 -7.28
N ILE A 97 3.75 1.12 -7.53
CA ILE A 97 2.63 1.91 -7.00
C ILE A 97 1.30 1.35 -7.50
N PHE A 98 1.16 1.09 -8.80
CA PHE A 98 -0.07 0.53 -9.37
C PHE A 98 -0.40 -0.86 -8.82
N VAL A 99 0.61 -1.71 -8.63
CA VAL A 99 0.44 -3.03 -8.02
C VAL A 99 -0.03 -2.90 -6.58
N ASN A 100 0.65 -2.09 -5.77
CA ASN A 100 0.30 -1.86 -4.38
C ASN A 100 -1.13 -1.30 -4.26
N LEU A 101 -1.49 -0.32 -5.09
CA LEU A 101 -2.84 0.25 -5.13
C LEU A 101 -3.90 -0.78 -5.55
N SER A 102 -3.60 -1.62 -6.55
CA SER A 102 -4.52 -2.66 -7.02
C SER A 102 -4.83 -3.68 -5.93
N ILE A 103 -3.82 -4.09 -5.17
CA ILE A 103 -3.98 -5.02 -4.04
C ILE A 103 -4.79 -4.37 -2.93
N THR A 104 -4.42 -3.16 -2.50
CA THR A 104 -5.15 -2.44 -1.43
C THR A 104 -6.61 -2.20 -1.80
N ARG A 105 -6.89 -1.82 -3.06
CA ARG A 105 -8.26 -1.67 -3.56
C ARG A 105 -9.04 -2.98 -3.47
N ARG A 106 -8.44 -4.10 -3.90
CA ARG A 106 -9.07 -5.43 -3.85
C ARG A 106 -9.42 -5.82 -2.42
N GLN A 107 -8.47 -5.70 -1.50
CA GLN A 107 -8.67 -6.01 -0.07
C GLN A 107 -9.83 -5.20 0.53
N TRP A 108 -9.93 -3.93 0.17
CA TRP A 108 -11.00 -3.07 0.66
C TRP A 108 -12.38 -3.45 0.11
N LEU A 109 -12.46 -3.86 -1.15
CA LEU A 109 -13.70 -4.35 -1.76
C LEU A 109 -14.13 -5.69 -1.15
N ASP A 110 -13.20 -6.63 -0.99
CA ASP A 110 -13.45 -7.95 -0.39
C ASP A 110 -14.00 -7.79 1.04
N HIS A 111 -13.37 -6.94 1.86
CA HIS A 111 -13.83 -6.66 3.22
C HIS A 111 -15.25 -6.05 3.27
N ARG A 112 -15.62 -5.23 2.28
CA ARG A 112 -16.98 -4.64 2.20
C ARG A 112 -18.03 -5.67 1.79
N ALA A 113 -17.68 -6.63 0.94
CA ALA A 113 -18.58 -7.69 0.52
C ALA A 113 -18.96 -8.59 1.71
N ASP A 114 -17.99 -8.99 2.54
CA ASP A 114 -18.20 -9.84 3.72
C ASP A 114 -19.12 -9.19 4.78
N LEU A 115 -18.99 -7.87 4.96
CA LEU A 115 -19.85 -7.12 5.87
C LEU A 115 -21.31 -7.10 5.37
N SER A 116 -21.51 -7.11 4.05
CA SER A 116 -22.85 -7.12 3.45
C SER A 116 -23.52 -8.48 3.52
N SER A 117 -22.76 -9.58 3.36
CA SER A 117 -23.28 -10.96 3.48
C SER A 117 -23.67 -11.29 4.92
N THR A 118 -22.82 -10.90 5.89
CA THR A 118 -23.11 -11.09 7.32
C THR A 118 -24.37 -10.32 7.75
N ARG A 119 -24.50 -9.05 7.33
CA ARG A 119 -25.71 -8.24 7.62
C ARG A 119 -26.96 -8.80 6.95
N ARG A 120 -26.84 -9.33 5.73
CA ARG A 120 -27.95 -9.99 5.03
C ARG A 120 -28.38 -11.27 5.75
N ALA A 121 -27.44 -12.11 6.17
CA ALA A 121 -27.74 -13.31 6.95
C ALA A 121 -28.45 -12.97 8.27
N ALA A 122 -27.96 -11.97 9.01
CA ALA A 122 -28.61 -11.50 10.24
C ALA A 122 -30.01 -10.93 9.99
N GLN A 123 -30.22 -10.18 8.91
CA GLN A 123 -31.54 -9.64 8.54
C GLN A 123 -32.52 -10.74 8.11
N LEU A 124 -32.06 -11.77 7.40
CA LEU A 124 -32.87 -12.92 7.01
C LEU A 124 -33.28 -13.74 8.23
N ALA A 125 -32.35 -14.00 9.16
CA ALA A 125 -32.65 -14.66 10.42
C ALA A 125 -33.67 -13.86 11.28
N ALA A 126 -33.55 -12.53 11.32
CA ALA A 126 -34.47 -11.67 12.06
C ALA A 126 -35.86 -11.54 11.42
N LYS A 127 -35.97 -11.61 10.09
CA LYS A 127 -37.25 -11.57 9.37
C LYS A 127 -37.96 -12.92 9.28
N SER A 128 -37.24 -14.02 9.51
CA SER A 128 -37.77 -15.38 9.42
C SER A 128 -37.63 -16.13 10.75
N PRO A 129 -38.38 -15.78 11.82
CA PRO A 129 -38.39 -16.57 13.06
C PRO A 129 -38.84 -18.04 12.83
N GLN A 130 -39.50 -18.29 11.70
CA GLN A 130 -40.12 -19.56 11.34
C GLN A 130 -39.13 -20.64 10.86
N TYR A 131 -37.84 -20.33 10.71
CA TYR A 131 -36.77 -21.27 10.31
C TYR A 131 -35.78 -21.61 11.45
N ALA A 132 -35.93 -21.02 12.64
CA ALA A 132 -35.02 -21.21 13.77
C ALA A 132 -35.07 -22.61 14.43
N GLY A 133 -35.73 -23.59 13.80
CA GLY A 133 -35.88 -24.94 14.31
C GLY A 133 -36.07 -26.01 13.22
N ASP A 134 -35.64 -25.75 11.98
CA ASP A 134 -35.67 -26.75 10.90
C ASP A 134 -34.43 -27.65 10.97
N PRO A 135 -34.54 -28.93 11.40
CA PRO A 135 -33.40 -29.83 11.56
C PRO A 135 -32.80 -30.30 10.23
N SER A 136 -33.39 -29.94 9.09
CA SER A 136 -32.92 -30.37 7.77
C SER A 136 -31.70 -29.59 7.25
N MET A 137 -31.27 -28.54 7.94
CA MET A 137 -30.13 -27.69 7.53
C MET A 137 -28.77 -28.11 8.13
N ASP A 138 -28.73 -29.11 9.03
CA ASP A 138 -27.49 -29.54 9.71
C ASP A 138 -26.58 -30.46 8.86
N GLY A 139 -26.86 -30.61 7.55
CA GLY A 139 -26.32 -31.72 6.75
C GLY A 139 -25.34 -31.42 5.60
N GLU A 140 -25.24 -30.20 5.05
CA GLU A 140 -24.64 -30.04 3.71
C GLU A 140 -23.41 -29.12 3.56
N HIS A 141 -22.78 -28.66 4.65
CA HIS A 141 -21.48 -27.96 4.56
C HIS A 141 -20.37 -28.64 5.38
N GLY A 142 -20.32 -29.97 5.30
CA GLY A 142 -19.16 -30.77 5.72
C GLY A 142 -18.62 -31.61 4.56
N GLY A 143 -17.55 -31.18 3.92
CA GLY A 143 -16.76 -32.04 3.02
C GLY A 143 -16.36 -31.39 1.70
N GLY A 144 -15.15 -30.82 1.66
CA GLY A 144 -14.58 -30.31 0.42
C GLY A 144 -13.11 -29.91 0.54
N ALA A 145 -12.23 -30.90 0.34
CA ALA A 145 -10.81 -30.77 0.00
C ALA A 145 -9.80 -30.47 1.13
N ALA A 146 -9.51 -31.52 1.91
CA ALA A 146 -8.11 -31.95 1.98
C ALA A 146 -7.74 -32.55 0.62
N ARG A 147 -6.78 -31.93 -0.09
CA ARG A 147 -5.99 -32.54 -1.15
C ARG A 147 -4.59 -31.93 -1.11
N GLU A 148 -3.64 -32.79 -0.75
CA GLU A 148 -2.24 -32.91 -1.19
C GLU A 148 -1.37 -31.66 -1.32
#